data_AF-A0A2Z6D1J2-F1
#
_entry.id   AF-A0A2Z6D1J2-F1
#
_cell.length_a   1.000
_cell.length_b   1.000
_cell.length_c   1.000
_cell.angle_alpha   90.00
_cell.angle_beta   90.00
_cell.angle_gamma   90.00
#
_symmetry.space_group_name_H-M   'P 1'
#
loop_
_entity.id
_entity.type
_entity.pdbx_description
1 polymer ?
#
loop_
_entity_poly.entity_id
_entity_poly.type
_entity_poly.pdbx_seq_one_letter_code
_entity_poly.pdbx_strand_id
1 'polypeptide(L)'
;MADGLSNLIYGVAGGGVITFIIKITETYLVAPRLQESIDARKKLYLYARPLWLACHELEFRLNSIIDKINEPSGPSYALKLSPKNASSLDWFTKEGYYVTSTAYLISTVACWIALYERDVVFLPFVNKKLTTEFFYLIEDFKTAISSKNSILWFYYVNGIGDNLIDKGTNHPITQSEFSYRLYKDELFRGYYDQLFQFLHRVADQEFRNTLEETIKNLIKIKEFLEKNKISIKMTRETYTKIPFA
;
A
#
# COMPACT_ATOMS: atom_id res chain seq x y z
N MET A 1 -27.73 26.93 64.72
CA MET A 1 -27.95 25.64 64.02
C MET A 1 -28.37 25.79 62.55
N ALA A 2 -28.30 26.99 61.94
CA ALA A 2 -28.70 27.20 60.53
C ALA A 2 -27.52 27.12 59.53
N ASP A 3 -26.27 27.30 59.98
CA ASP A 3 -25.11 27.41 59.08
C ASP A 3 -24.54 26.07 58.57
N GLY A 4 -24.94 24.95 59.18
CA GLY A 4 -24.50 23.60 58.76
C GLY A 4 -25.26 23.04 57.56
N LEU A 5 -26.47 23.53 57.30
CA LEU A 5 -27.34 23.06 56.22
C LEU A 5 -27.03 23.74 54.87
N SER A 6 -26.57 24.99 54.89
CA SER A 6 -26.22 25.71 53.65
C SER A 6 -24.96 25.12 53.00
N ASN A 7 -23.92 24.83 53.78
CA ASN A 7 -22.68 24.24 53.26
C ASN A 7 -22.84 22.80 52.74
N LEU A 8 -23.77 22.02 53.30
CA LEU A 8 -24.05 20.67 52.83
C LEU A 8 -24.83 20.66 51.50
N ILE A 9 -25.78 21.58 51.34
CA ILE A 9 -26.56 21.72 50.10
C ILE A 9 -25.70 22.30 48.96
N TYR A 10 -24.79 23.23 49.25
CA TYR A 10 -23.83 23.75 48.26
C TYR A 10 -22.80 22.68 47.82
N GLY A 11 -22.37 21.80 48.73
CA GLY A 11 -21.48 20.68 48.38
C GLY A 11 -22.13 19.62 47.48
N VAL A 12 -23.40 19.29 47.74
CA VAL A 12 -24.15 18.27 46.96
C VAL A 12 -24.60 18.81 45.60
N ALA A 13 -25.03 20.08 45.53
CA ALA A 13 -25.37 20.73 44.27
C ALA A 13 -24.13 20.95 43.38
N GLY A 14 -23.00 21.34 43.98
CA GLY A 14 -21.73 21.52 43.25
C GLY A 14 -21.16 20.22 42.69
N GLY A 15 -21.22 19.12 43.45
CA GLY A 15 -20.79 17.80 42.98
C GLY A 15 -21.63 17.26 41.81
N GLY A 16 -22.95 17.45 41.85
CA GLY A 16 -23.86 17.03 40.78
C GLY A 16 -23.59 17.75 39.46
N VAL A 17 -23.35 19.07 39.52
CA VAL A 17 -23.08 19.90 38.33
C VAL A 17 -21.72 19.56 37.71
N ILE A 18 -20.67 19.37 38.52
CA ILE A 18 -19.34 18.98 38.01
C ILE A 18 -19.39 17.59 37.35
N THR A 19 -20.08 16.62 37.98
CA THR A 19 -20.24 15.28 37.41
C THR A 19 -21.04 15.33 36.09
N PHE A 20 -22.07 16.16 36.02
CA PHE A 20 -22.87 16.35 34.81
C PHE A 20 -22.09 17.02 33.68
N ILE A 21 -21.29 18.04 33.99
CA ILE A 21 -20.39 18.68 33.03
C ILE A 21 -19.38 17.66 32.52
N ILE A 22 -18.65 16.96 33.39
CA ILE A 22 -17.67 15.91 32.99
C ILE A 22 -18.32 14.88 32.07
N LYS A 23 -19.52 14.40 32.43
CA LYS A 23 -20.25 13.40 31.65
C LYS A 23 -20.68 13.95 30.29
N ILE A 24 -21.07 15.24 30.20
CA ILE A 24 -21.33 15.91 28.92
C ILE A 24 -20.04 16.08 28.11
N THR A 25 -18.93 16.48 28.72
CA THR A 25 -17.64 16.61 28.02
C THR A 25 -17.17 15.26 27.48
N GLU A 26 -17.28 14.19 28.27
CA GLU A 26 -16.95 12.83 27.84
C GLU A 26 -17.88 12.36 26.71
N THR A 27 -19.19 12.60 26.83
CA THR A 27 -20.19 12.08 25.88
C THR A 27 -20.24 12.89 24.58
N TYR A 28 -20.05 14.22 24.62
CA TYR A 28 -20.20 15.09 23.46
C TYR A 28 -18.88 15.56 22.84
N LEU A 29 -17.76 15.55 23.57
CA LEU A 29 -16.46 15.95 23.00
C LEU A 29 -15.48 14.79 22.86
N VAL A 30 -15.47 13.83 23.79
CA VAL A 30 -14.53 12.71 23.76
C VAL A 30 -15.07 11.55 22.93
N ALA A 31 -16.34 11.18 23.08
CA ALA A 31 -16.94 10.06 22.34
C ALA A 31 -16.91 10.22 20.80
N PRO A 32 -17.28 11.37 20.19
CA PRO A 32 -17.18 11.53 18.74
C PRO A 32 -15.73 11.52 18.23
N ARG A 33 -14.79 12.14 18.96
CA ARG A 33 -13.35 12.07 18.62
C ARG A 33 -12.78 10.65 18.74
N LEU A 34 -13.25 9.89 19.73
CA LEU A 34 -12.88 8.49 19.91
C LEU A 34 -13.43 7.65 18.76
N GLN A 35 -14.69 7.86 18.36
CA GLN A 35 -15.31 7.17 17.24
C GLN A 35 -14.62 7.51 15.90
N GLU A 36 -14.33 8.79 15.64
CA GLU A 36 -13.53 9.23 14.50
C GLU A 36 -12.15 8.55 14.50
N SER A 37 -11.50 8.44 15.66
CA SER A 37 -10.20 7.77 15.79
C SER A 37 -10.28 6.25 15.57
N ILE A 38 -11.40 5.62 15.91
CA ILE A 38 -11.63 4.18 15.69
C ILE A 38 -11.88 3.92 14.21
N ASP A 39 -12.75 4.71 13.58
CA ASP A 39 -13.08 4.56 12.16
C ASP A 39 -11.90 4.96 11.26
N ALA A 40 -11.09 5.92 11.72
CA ALA A 40 -9.78 6.22 11.18
C ALA A 40 -8.87 4.99 11.19
N ARG A 41 -8.69 4.38 12.36
CA ARG A 41 -7.85 3.19 12.49
C ARG A 41 -8.38 2.03 11.65
N LYS A 42 -9.70 1.81 11.57
CA LYS A 42 -10.28 0.77 10.70
C LYS A 42 -9.90 0.98 9.24
N LYS A 43 -9.99 2.22 8.72
CA LYS A 43 -9.56 2.55 7.36
C LYS A 43 -8.06 2.35 7.18
N LEU A 44 -7.25 2.81 8.14
CA LEU A 44 -5.80 2.58 8.16
C LEU A 44 -5.47 1.07 8.04
N TYR A 45 -6.14 0.22 8.82
CA TYR A 45 -5.99 -1.23 8.77
C TYR A 45 -6.45 -1.84 7.44
N LEU A 46 -7.51 -1.29 6.83
CA LEU A 46 -8.06 -1.75 5.55
C LEU A 46 -7.01 -1.69 4.42
N TYR A 47 -6.20 -0.64 4.38
CA TYR A 47 -5.20 -0.44 3.32
C TYR A 47 -3.80 -0.90 3.69
N ALA A 48 -3.42 -0.79 4.96
CA ALA A 48 -2.07 -1.12 5.41
C ALA A 48 -1.74 -2.61 5.29
N ARG A 49 -2.70 -3.50 5.57
CA ARG A 49 -2.45 -4.94 5.45
C ARG A 49 -2.25 -5.36 3.97
N PRO A 50 -3.12 -4.97 3.03
CA PRO A 50 -2.89 -5.22 1.62
C PRO A 50 -1.61 -4.57 1.08
N LEU A 51 -1.29 -3.34 1.51
CA LEU A 51 -0.04 -2.67 1.14
C LEU A 51 1.18 -3.46 1.63
N TRP A 52 1.18 -3.89 2.90
CA TRP A 52 2.25 -4.72 3.45
C TRP A 52 2.45 -6.01 2.63
N LEU A 53 1.35 -6.69 2.27
CA LEU A 53 1.40 -7.92 1.47
C LEU A 53 1.96 -7.63 0.07
N ALA A 54 1.47 -6.59 -0.59
CA ALA A 54 1.96 -6.18 -1.90
C ALA A 54 3.46 -5.84 -1.87
N CYS A 55 3.92 -5.12 -0.84
CA CYS A 55 5.34 -4.83 -0.65
C CYS A 55 6.16 -6.11 -0.44
N HIS A 56 5.63 -7.08 0.29
CA HIS A 56 6.32 -8.35 0.56
C HIS A 56 6.43 -9.22 -0.71
N GLU A 57 5.33 -9.34 -1.47
CA GLU A 57 5.33 -10.09 -2.72
C GLU A 57 6.24 -9.44 -3.78
N LEU A 58 6.23 -8.11 -3.87
CA LEU A 58 7.11 -7.39 -4.77
C LEU A 58 8.58 -7.51 -4.34
N GLU A 59 8.90 -7.31 -3.07
CA GLU A 59 10.25 -7.55 -2.53
C GLU A 59 10.76 -8.95 -2.89
N PHE A 60 9.96 -9.99 -2.64
CA PHE A 60 10.33 -11.36 -2.98
C PHE A 60 10.60 -11.53 -4.48
N ARG A 61 9.73 -10.96 -5.32
CA ARG A 61 9.92 -10.98 -6.78
C ARG A 61 11.19 -10.26 -7.22
N LEU A 62 11.46 -9.07 -6.69
CA LEU A 62 12.62 -8.28 -7.07
C LEU A 62 13.94 -8.92 -6.60
N ASN A 63 13.98 -9.51 -5.40
CA ASN A 63 15.13 -10.30 -4.95
C ASN A 63 15.39 -11.48 -5.89
N SER A 64 14.35 -12.24 -6.26
CA SER A 64 14.48 -13.33 -7.23
C SER A 64 14.98 -12.87 -8.60
N ILE A 65 14.63 -11.66 -9.02
CA ILE A 65 15.16 -11.06 -10.26
C ILE A 65 16.65 -10.75 -10.11
N ILE A 66 17.07 -10.13 -9.01
CA ILE A 66 18.48 -9.84 -8.73
C ILE A 66 19.31 -11.13 -8.69
N ASP A 67 18.84 -12.16 -8.00
CA ASP A 67 19.52 -13.45 -7.90
C ASP A 67 19.75 -14.05 -9.29
N LYS A 68 18.73 -14.06 -10.15
CA LYS A 68 18.82 -14.55 -11.53
C LYS A 68 19.72 -13.71 -12.43
N ILE A 69 19.79 -12.40 -12.21
CA ILE A 69 20.70 -11.52 -12.96
C ILE A 69 22.17 -11.85 -12.62
N ASN A 70 22.45 -12.30 -11.40
CA ASN A 70 23.79 -12.68 -10.96
C ASN A 70 24.21 -14.09 -11.43
N GLU A 71 23.30 -14.89 -11.99
CA GLU A 71 23.63 -16.22 -12.51
C GLU A 71 24.27 -16.15 -13.93
N PRO A 72 25.24 -17.02 -14.26
CA PRO A 72 25.89 -17.05 -15.58
C PRO A 72 24.93 -17.36 -16.75
N SER A 73 23.79 -17.98 -16.46
CA SER A 73 22.66 -18.23 -17.37
C SER A 73 21.97 -16.94 -17.85
N GLY A 74 22.36 -15.78 -17.31
CA GLY A 74 21.90 -14.48 -17.75
C GLY A 74 20.46 -14.17 -17.33
N PRO A 75 20.01 -12.94 -17.60
CA PRO A 75 18.68 -12.51 -17.24
C PRO A 75 17.61 -13.41 -17.89
N SER A 76 16.60 -13.79 -17.11
CA SER A 76 15.49 -14.60 -17.59
C SER A 76 14.86 -13.93 -18.81
N TYR A 77 14.99 -14.55 -19.99
CA TYR A 77 14.33 -14.15 -21.25
C TYR A 77 12.86 -13.74 -21.04
N ALA A 78 12.19 -14.36 -20.06
CA ALA A 78 10.83 -14.06 -19.66
C ALA A 78 10.58 -12.58 -19.28
N LEU A 79 11.57 -11.85 -18.74
CA LEU A 79 11.45 -10.40 -18.44
C LEU A 79 11.56 -9.49 -19.68
N LYS A 80 12.18 -9.99 -20.76
CA LYS A 80 12.36 -9.22 -22.01
C LYS A 80 11.11 -9.26 -22.90
N LEU A 81 10.18 -10.15 -22.60
CA LEU A 81 8.93 -10.31 -23.32
C LEU A 81 8.04 -9.06 -23.21
N SER A 82 7.28 -8.79 -24.28
CA SER A 82 6.36 -7.65 -24.35
C SER A 82 4.94 -8.13 -24.68
N PRO A 83 3.90 -7.61 -23.99
CA PRO A 83 2.51 -7.88 -24.33
C PRO A 83 2.12 -7.50 -25.76
N LYS A 84 2.88 -6.62 -26.43
CA LYS A 84 2.67 -6.29 -27.85
C LYS A 84 2.87 -7.48 -28.77
N ASN A 85 3.64 -8.48 -28.33
CA ASN A 85 3.92 -9.69 -29.08
C ASN A 85 2.93 -10.83 -28.75
N ALA A 86 1.95 -10.59 -27.87
CA ALA A 86 0.98 -11.60 -27.48
C ALA A 86 -0.02 -11.86 -28.61
N SER A 87 -0.04 -13.08 -29.15
CA SER A 87 -1.00 -13.53 -30.17
C SER A 87 -2.36 -13.91 -29.56
N SER A 88 -2.38 -14.32 -28.30
CA SER A 88 -3.57 -14.84 -27.61
C SER A 88 -3.50 -14.61 -26.10
N LEU A 89 -4.64 -14.73 -25.42
CA LEU A 89 -4.75 -14.49 -23.97
C LEU A 89 -3.95 -15.51 -23.13
N ASP A 90 -3.74 -16.72 -23.64
CA ASP A 90 -2.94 -17.75 -22.98
C ASP A 90 -1.44 -17.40 -22.91
N TRP A 91 -0.97 -16.44 -23.72
CA TRP A 91 0.37 -15.88 -23.60
C TRP A 91 0.64 -15.36 -22.19
N PHE A 92 -0.35 -14.69 -21.59
CA PHE A 92 -0.26 -14.09 -20.26
C PHE A 92 -0.26 -15.13 -19.12
N THR A 93 -0.67 -16.38 -19.39
CA THR A 93 -0.64 -17.48 -18.41
C THR A 93 0.51 -18.45 -18.67
N LYS A 94 1.26 -18.27 -19.76
CA LYS A 94 2.39 -19.10 -20.17
C LYS A 94 3.68 -18.28 -20.23
N GLU A 95 4.18 -18.03 -21.44
CA GLU A 95 5.48 -17.40 -21.65
C GLU A 95 5.57 -15.99 -21.07
N GLY A 96 4.52 -15.17 -21.26
CA GLY A 96 4.44 -13.80 -20.78
C GLY A 96 4.07 -13.66 -19.31
N TYR A 97 3.78 -14.76 -18.61
CA TYR A 97 3.29 -14.74 -17.23
C TYR A 97 4.28 -14.06 -16.29
N TYR A 98 5.59 -14.34 -16.43
CA TYR A 98 6.57 -13.83 -15.48
C TYR A 98 6.70 -12.30 -15.55
N VAL A 99 6.81 -11.72 -16.75
CA VAL A 99 6.86 -10.25 -16.92
C VAL A 99 5.53 -9.60 -16.56
N THR A 100 4.41 -10.20 -16.94
CA THR A 100 3.07 -9.64 -16.68
C THR A 100 2.77 -9.63 -15.18
N SER A 101 3.03 -10.73 -14.47
CA SER A 101 2.85 -10.78 -13.02
C SER A 101 3.81 -9.83 -12.29
N THR A 102 5.04 -9.65 -12.78
CA THR A 102 5.99 -8.68 -12.20
C THR A 102 5.48 -7.25 -12.37
N ALA A 103 5.02 -6.89 -13.57
CA ALA A 103 4.42 -5.58 -13.85
C ALA A 103 3.18 -5.34 -12.97
N TYR A 104 2.33 -6.35 -12.81
CA TYR A 104 1.16 -6.28 -11.94
C TYR A 104 1.53 -6.09 -10.46
N LEU A 105 2.56 -6.78 -9.94
CA LEU A 105 3.01 -6.60 -8.55
C LEU A 105 3.50 -5.17 -8.28
N ILE A 106 4.29 -4.58 -9.20
CA ILE A 106 4.71 -3.18 -9.11
C ILE A 106 3.50 -2.26 -9.06
N SER A 107 2.55 -2.49 -9.98
CA SER A 107 1.33 -1.70 -10.09
C SER A 107 0.42 -1.86 -8.88
N THR A 108 0.42 -3.04 -8.25
CA THR A 108 -0.37 -3.34 -7.04
C THR A 108 0.15 -2.57 -5.85
N VAL A 109 1.47 -2.48 -5.65
CA VAL A 109 2.06 -1.62 -4.62
C VAL A 109 1.68 -0.16 -4.88
N ALA A 110 1.82 0.32 -6.12
CA ALA A 110 1.42 1.67 -6.49
C ALA A 110 -0.07 1.95 -6.26
N CYS A 111 -0.95 0.99 -6.57
CA CYS A 111 -2.38 1.09 -6.36
C CYS A 111 -2.73 1.21 -4.88
N TRP A 112 -2.12 0.38 -4.02
CA TRP A 112 -2.37 0.47 -2.58
C TRP A 112 -1.82 1.75 -1.97
N ILE A 113 -0.69 2.26 -2.47
CA ILE A 113 -0.18 3.58 -2.10
C ILE A 113 -1.18 4.67 -2.52
N ALA A 114 -1.70 4.64 -3.75
CA ALA A 114 -2.66 5.63 -4.23
C ALA A 114 -3.97 5.60 -3.44
N LEU A 115 -4.50 4.41 -3.13
CA LEU A 115 -5.67 4.23 -2.27
C LEU A 115 -5.41 4.75 -0.85
N TYR A 116 -4.22 4.49 -0.32
CA TYR A 116 -3.81 5.00 0.99
C TYR A 116 -3.72 6.54 0.98
N GLU A 117 -3.06 7.12 -0.02
CA GLU A 117 -2.97 8.58 -0.19
C GLU A 117 -4.35 9.22 -0.38
N ARG A 118 -5.26 8.58 -1.12
CA ARG A 118 -6.61 9.12 -1.34
C ARG A 118 -7.47 9.08 -0.08
N ASP A 119 -7.48 7.95 0.63
CA ASP A 119 -8.48 7.67 1.68
C ASP A 119 -7.96 7.84 3.11
N VAL A 120 -6.63 7.89 3.31
CA VAL A 120 -5.96 7.84 4.63
C VAL A 120 -5.17 9.12 4.95
N VAL A 121 -5.05 10.08 4.03
CA VAL A 121 -4.32 11.36 4.23
C VAL A 121 -4.77 12.18 5.45
N PHE A 122 -5.92 11.88 6.06
CA PHE A 122 -6.45 12.64 7.20
C PHE A 122 -6.53 11.87 8.52
N LEU A 123 -5.94 10.69 8.62
CA LEU A 123 -6.07 9.88 9.82
C LEU A 123 -4.90 10.10 10.77
N PRO A 124 -5.15 10.47 12.04
CA PRO A 124 -4.10 10.62 13.01
C PRO A 124 -3.59 9.21 13.32
N PHE A 125 -2.44 8.86 12.75
CA PHE A 125 -1.53 8.02 13.50
C PHE A 125 -1.46 8.60 14.92
N VAL A 126 -1.23 7.76 15.93
CA VAL A 126 -1.20 8.16 17.36
C VAL A 126 -0.35 9.43 17.56
N ASN A 127 0.64 9.65 16.70
CA ASN A 127 1.40 10.88 16.57
C ASN A 127 1.44 11.36 15.10
N LYS A 128 1.20 12.66 14.85
CA LYS A 128 1.33 13.30 13.51
C LYS A 128 2.70 13.05 12.87
N LYS A 129 3.76 12.89 13.67
CA LYS A 129 5.11 12.56 13.18
C LYS A 129 5.16 11.24 12.39
N LEU A 130 4.34 10.26 12.79
CA LEU A 130 4.27 8.95 12.11
C LEU A 130 3.62 9.07 10.73
N THR A 131 2.59 9.92 10.58
CA THR A 131 1.98 10.19 9.27
C THR A 131 3.02 10.77 8.31
N THR A 132 3.77 11.77 8.76
CA THR A 132 4.82 12.41 7.94
C THR A 132 5.94 11.42 7.61
N GLU A 133 6.40 10.63 8.58
CA GLU A 133 7.40 9.57 8.37
C GLU A 133 6.92 8.58 7.31
N PHE A 134 5.66 8.14 7.37
CA PHE A 134 5.11 7.21 6.40
C PHE A 134 5.07 7.79 4.98
N PHE A 135 4.65 9.04 4.82
CA PHE A 135 4.67 9.69 3.52
C PHE A 135 6.09 9.86 2.97
N TYR A 136 7.08 10.15 3.83
CA TYR A 136 8.47 10.14 3.39
C TYR A 136 8.93 8.76 2.90
N LEU A 137 8.50 7.67 3.55
CA LEU A 137 8.82 6.31 3.08
C LEU A 137 8.19 5.99 1.72
N ILE A 138 6.96 6.44 1.49
CA ILE A 138 6.28 6.30 0.19
C ILE A 138 7.02 7.10 -0.89
N GLU A 139 7.38 8.35 -0.60
CA GLU A 139 8.12 9.21 -1.53
C GLU A 139 9.51 8.66 -1.84
N ASP A 140 10.21 8.13 -0.84
CA ASP A 140 11.49 7.42 -1.00
C ASP A 140 11.33 6.21 -1.93
N PHE A 141 10.26 5.43 -1.79
CA PHE A 141 9.96 4.30 -2.68
C PHE A 141 9.71 4.76 -4.12
N LYS A 142 8.84 5.77 -4.33
CA LYS A 142 8.54 6.32 -5.66
C LYS A 142 9.79 6.90 -6.33
N THR A 143 10.64 7.55 -5.54
CA THR A 143 11.92 8.09 -6.00
C THR A 143 12.91 6.99 -6.35
N ALA A 144 12.99 5.92 -5.55
CA ALA A 144 13.90 4.80 -5.79
C ALA A 144 13.57 4.06 -7.10
N ILE A 145 12.30 3.74 -7.35
CA ILE A 145 11.90 3.08 -8.60
C ILE A 145 12.01 4.01 -9.81
N SER A 146 11.91 5.32 -9.58
CA SER A 146 12.00 6.39 -10.58
C SER A 146 13.33 7.14 -10.53
N SER A 147 14.41 6.46 -10.14
CA SER A 147 15.73 7.06 -9.98
C SER A 147 16.17 7.76 -11.28
N LYS A 148 17.13 8.69 -11.21
CA LYS A 148 17.60 9.47 -12.40
C LYS A 148 18.02 8.62 -13.60
N ASN A 149 18.40 7.36 -13.36
CA ASN A 149 18.81 6.44 -14.42
C ASN A 149 17.66 5.53 -14.87
N SER A 150 16.54 5.48 -14.14
CA SER A 150 15.35 4.70 -14.51
C SER A 150 14.60 5.37 -15.67
N ILE A 151 13.96 4.56 -16.50
CA ILE A 151 13.00 5.06 -17.50
C ILE A 151 11.62 5.32 -16.90
N LEU A 152 11.36 4.87 -15.67
CA LEU A 152 10.10 5.13 -14.98
C LEU A 152 10.13 6.55 -14.40
N TRP A 153 9.11 7.34 -14.74
CA TRP A 153 8.97 8.68 -14.20
C TRP A 153 8.26 8.63 -12.85
N PHE A 154 8.58 9.57 -11.97
CA PHE A 154 7.98 9.64 -10.64
C PHE A 154 6.43 9.59 -10.67
N TYR A 155 5.81 10.44 -11.49
CA TYR A 155 4.35 10.50 -11.61
C TYR A 155 3.75 9.31 -12.39
N TYR A 156 4.55 8.60 -13.17
CA TYR A 156 4.12 7.37 -13.83
C TYR A 156 3.77 6.29 -12.80
N VAL A 157 4.51 6.22 -11.68
CA VAL A 157 4.22 5.29 -10.58
C VAL A 157 2.82 5.54 -10.00
N ASN A 158 2.44 6.81 -9.78
CA ASN A 158 1.08 7.13 -9.32
C ASN A 158 0.04 6.67 -10.36
N GLY A 159 0.29 6.98 -11.62
CA GLY A 159 -0.67 6.71 -12.69
C GLY A 159 -0.87 5.21 -13.00
N ILE A 160 0.15 4.36 -12.86
CA ILE A 160 -0.05 2.89 -12.94
C ILE A 160 -0.80 2.34 -11.72
N GLY A 161 -0.73 3.02 -10.58
CA GLY A 161 -1.53 2.70 -9.40
C GLY A 161 -3.00 3.04 -9.62
N ASP A 162 -3.28 4.29 -10.04
CA ASP A 162 -4.63 4.78 -10.29
C ASP A 162 -5.36 3.98 -11.37
N ASN A 163 -4.67 3.61 -12.46
CA ASN A 163 -5.25 2.81 -13.54
C ASN A 163 -5.56 1.36 -13.16
N LEU A 164 -4.99 0.88 -12.06
CA LEU A 164 -5.22 -0.46 -11.53
C LEU A 164 -6.40 -0.50 -10.56
N ILE A 165 -6.89 0.64 -10.05
CA ILE A 165 -8.06 0.69 -9.16
C ILE A 165 -9.29 0.22 -9.93
N ASP A 166 -9.99 -0.77 -9.37
CA ASP A 166 -11.24 -1.24 -9.95
C ASP A 166 -12.37 -0.21 -9.75
N LYS A 167 -13.16 0.02 -10.80
CA LYS A 167 -14.09 1.15 -10.87
C LYS A 167 -15.20 0.97 -9.84
N GLY A 168 -15.32 1.95 -8.95
CA GLY A 168 -16.34 1.93 -7.88
C GLY A 168 -15.95 1.07 -6.68
N THR A 169 -14.71 0.58 -6.62
CA THR A 169 -14.19 -0.17 -5.48
C THR A 169 -12.90 0.45 -4.94
N ASN A 170 -12.42 -0.09 -3.81
CA ASN A 170 -11.19 0.33 -3.13
C ASN A 170 -10.14 -0.80 -3.14
N HIS A 171 -10.02 -1.49 -4.27
CA HIS A 171 -9.04 -2.57 -4.46
C HIS A 171 -8.49 -2.55 -5.89
N PRO A 172 -7.30 -3.12 -6.13
CA PRO A 172 -6.82 -3.33 -7.48
C PRO A 172 -7.74 -4.30 -8.25
N ILE A 173 -7.80 -4.15 -9.57
CA ILE A 173 -8.33 -5.20 -10.46
C ILE A 173 -7.51 -6.48 -10.27
N THR A 174 -8.09 -7.64 -10.55
CA THR A 174 -7.38 -8.92 -10.44
C THR A 174 -6.30 -9.09 -11.52
N GLN A 175 -5.34 -10.00 -11.31
CA GLN A 175 -4.33 -10.35 -12.32
C GLN A 175 -4.96 -10.82 -13.65
N SER A 176 -6.08 -11.55 -13.59
CA SER A 176 -6.78 -12.01 -14.79
C SER A 176 -7.38 -10.82 -15.56
N GLU A 177 -7.99 -9.87 -14.85
CA GLU A 177 -8.52 -8.65 -15.46
C GLU A 177 -7.41 -7.78 -16.03
N PHE A 178 -6.30 -7.63 -15.31
CA PHE A 178 -5.11 -6.92 -15.81
C PHE A 178 -4.60 -7.52 -17.13
N SER A 179 -4.49 -8.86 -17.18
CA SER A 179 -4.03 -9.58 -18.37
C SER A 179 -5.04 -9.45 -19.52
N TYR A 180 -6.34 -9.53 -19.23
CA TYR A 180 -7.40 -9.33 -20.20
C TYR A 180 -7.37 -7.90 -20.80
N ARG A 181 -7.21 -6.87 -19.96
CA ARG A 181 -7.08 -5.47 -20.41
C ARG A 181 -5.82 -5.24 -21.22
N LEU A 182 -4.67 -5.80 -20.83
CA LEU A 182 -3.44 -5.73 -21.65
C LEU A 182 -3.65 -6.34 -23.06
N TYR A 183 -4.43 -7.41 -23.16
CA TYR A 183 -4.72 -8.03 -24.44
C TYR A 183 -5.72 -7.22 -25.28
N LYS A 184 -6.83 -6.77 -24.68
CA LYS A 184 -7.97 -6.19 -25.40
C LYS A 184 -7.94 -4.67 -25.57
N ASP A 185 -7.32 -3.95 -24.64
CA ASP A 185 -7.33 -2.48 -24.60
C ASP A 185 -5.94 -1.94 -24.97
N GLU A 186 -5.83 -1.40 -26.19
CA GLU A 186 -4.56 -0.86 -26.70
C GLU A 186 -4.08 0.37 -25.93
N LEU A 187 -5.02 1.18 -25.41
CA LEU A 187 -4.66 2.36 -24.62
C LEU A 187 -4.13 1.93 -23.25
N PHE A 188 -4.78 0.96 -22.62
CA PHE A 188 -4.28 0.37 -21.38
C PHE A 188 -2.90 -0.26 -21.59
N ARG A 189 -2.74 -1.08 -22.63
CA ARG A 189 -1.44 -1.68 -22.97
C ARG A 189 -0.37 -0.61 -23.26
N GLY A 190 -0.72 0.43 -24.02
CA GLY A 190 0.17 1.55 -24.33
C GLY A 190 0.61 2.30 -23.08
N TYR A 191 -0.29 2.47 -22.11
CA TYR A 191 0.02 3.08 -20.82
C TYR A 191 1.06 2.27 -20.04
N TYR A 192 0.91 0.95 -19.95
CA TYR A 192 1.84 0.08 -19.23
C TYR A 192 3.14 -0.23 -19.98
N ASP A 193 3.28 0.15 -21.25
CA ASP A 193 4.43 -0.18 -22.09
C ASP A 193 5.77 0.25 -21.49
N GLN A 194 5.80 1.43 -20.84
CA GLN A 194 7.00 1.93 -20.17
C GLN A 194 7.43 1.02 -19.00
N LEU A 195 6.47 0.39 -18.30
CA LEU A 195 6.78 -0.59 -17.26
C LEU A 195 7.38 -1.87 -17.84
N PHE A 196 6.87 -2.35 -18.98
CA PHE A 196 7.45 -3.50 -19.68
C PHE A 196 8.84 -3.20 -20.24
N GLN A 197 9.07 -2.00 -20.78
CA GLN A 197 10.41 -1.55 -21.19
C GLN A 197 11.37 -1.46 -20.00
N PHE A 198 10.90 -1.05 -18.83
CA PHE A 198 11.71 -1.00 -17.62
C PHE A 198 12.16 -2.41 -17.21
N LEU A 199 11.23 -3.37 -17.21
CA LEU A 199 11.54 -4.77 -16.91
C LEU A 199 12.48 -5.41 -17.94
N HIS A 200 12.38 -5.01 -19.22
CA HIS A 200 13.32 -5.42 -20.25
C HIS A 200 14.74 -4.93 -19.95
N ARG A 201 14.91 -3.65 -19.60
CA ARG A 201 16.22 -3.07 -19.26
C ARG A 201 16.77 -3.56 -17.93
N VAL A 202 15.90 -3.91 -16.97
CA VAL A 202 16.29 -4.66 -15.77
C VAL A 202 16.92 -6.00 -16.17
N ALA A 203 16.34 -6.70 -17.14
CA ALA A 203 16.93 -7.91 -17.69
C ALA A 203 18.32 -7.59 -18.27
N ASP A 204 18.51 -6.48 -18.98
CA ASP A 204 19.82 -6.06 -19.48
C ASP A 204 20.80 -5.50 -18.42
N GLN A 205 20.46 -5.65 -17.13
CA GLN A 205 21.27 -5.22 -15.98
C GLN A 205 21.46 -3.70 -15.83
N GLU A 206 20.73 -2.88 -16.61
CA GLU A 206 20.88 -1.41 -16.59
C GLU A 206 20.40 -0.78 -15.27
N PHE A 207 19.43 -1.40 -14.57
CA PHE A 207 18.73 -0.82 -13.41
C PHE A 207 18.95 -1.57 -12.11
N ARG A 208 20.11 -2.22 -11.95
CA ARG A 208 20.40 -3.00 -10.74
C ARG A 208 20.31 -2.17 -9.45
N ASN A 209 20.99 -1.02 -9.40
CA ASN A 209 20.96 -0.15 -8.21
C ASN A 209 19.53 0.34 -7.91
N THR A 210 18.76 0.67 -8.95
CA THR A 210 17.35 1.03 -8.83
C THR A 210 16.55 -0.08 -8.15
N LEU A 211 16.76 -1.36 -8.52
CA LEU A 211 16.10 -2.49 -7.86
C LEU A 211 16.52 -2.64 -6.40
N GLU A 212 17.81 -2.57 -6.10
CA GLU A 212 18.31 -2.70 -4.72
C GLU A 212 17.77 -1.58 -3.82
N GLU A 213 17.74 -0.33 -4.31
CA GLU A 213 17.13 0.80 -3.61
C GLU A 213 15.61 0.63 -3.46
N THR A 214 14.93 0.13 -4.49
CA THR A 214 13.48 -0.13 -4.43
C THR A 214 13.17 -1.17 -3.35
N ILE A 215 13.90 -2.28 -3.33
CA ILE A 215 13.77 -3.35 -2.31
C ILE A 215 14.00 -2.78 -0.91
N LYS A 216 15.06 -1.99 -0.72
CA LYS A 216 15.35 -1.35 0.57
C LYS A 216 14.19 -0.48 1.05
N ASN A 217 13.57 0.29 0.16
CA ASN A 217 12.43 1.13 0.54
C ASN A 217 11.13 0.33 0.77
N LEU A 218 10.90 -0.76 0.03
CA LEU A 218 9.82 -1.70 0.34
C LEU A 218 9.98 -2.32 1.74
N ILE A 219 11.21 -2.68 2.13
CA ILE A 219 11.53 -3.17 3.48
C ILE A 219 11.18 -2.12 4.53
N LYS A 220 11.63 -0.87 4.36
CA LYS A 220 11.30 0.20 5.30
C LYS A 220 9.79 0.42 5.46
N ILE A 221 9.02 0.40 4.36
CA ILE A 221 7.55 0.52 4.40
C ILE A 221 6.97 -0.63 5.23
N LYS A 222 7.36 -1.88 4.96
CA LYS A 222 6.89 -3.05 5.73
C LYS A 222 7.24 -2.95 7.21
N GLU A 223 8.49 -2.64 7.53
CA GLU A 223 8.98 -2.50 8.90
C GLU A 223 8.22 -1.39 9.65
N PHE A 224 7.93 -0.29 8.98
CA PHE A 224 7.12 0.79 9.56
C PHE A 224 5.69 0.32 9.87
N LEU A 225 5.04 -0.39 8.95
CA LEU A 225 3.69 -0.92 9.16
C LEU A 225 3.64 -1.95 10.30
N GLU A 226 4.67 -2.80 10.42
CA GLU A 226 4.81 -3.78 11.50
C GLU A 226 5.07 -3.14 12.86
N LYS A 227 6.05 -2.21 12.93
CA LYS A 227 6.46 -1.52 14.16
C LYS A 227 5.31 -0.74 14.78
N ASN A 228 4.47 -0.14 13.93
CA ASN A 228 3.30 0.63 14.37
C ASN A 228 2.06 -0.24 14.62
N LYS A 229 2.17 -1.58 14.53
CA LYS A 229 1.06 -2.55 14.69
C LYS A 229 -0.12 -2.26 13.77
N ILE A 230 0.18 -1.80 12.56
CA ILE A 230 -0.80 -1.47 11.52
C ILE A 230 -0.97 -2.66 10.57
N SER A 231 0.05 -3.50 10.44
CA SER A 231 -0.06 -4.86 9.89
C SER A 231 0.17 -5.89 10.99
N ILE A 232 -0.66 -6.93 11.04
CA ILE A 232 -0.41 -8.10 11.88
C ILE A 232 0.60 -8.96 11.14
N LYS A 233 1.76 -9.23 11.77
CA LYS A 233 2.74 -10.21 11.29
C LYS A 233 2.00 -11.52 11.04
N MET A 234 1.90 -11.96 9.79
CA MET A 234 1.28 -13.26 9.48
C MET A 234 2.23 -14.36 9.95
N THR A 235 2.06 -14.83 11.18
CA THR A 235 2.64 -16.10 11.63
C THR A 235 2.00 -17.24 10.83
N ARG A 236 2.75 -18.30 10.53
CA ARG A 236 2.31 -19.46 9.72
C ARG A 236 0.93 -20.02 10.11
N GLU A 237 0.49 -19.82 11.35
CA GLU A 237 -0.80 -20.26 11.89
C GLU A 237 -2.02 -19.49 11.35
N THR A 238 -1.86 -18.30 10.74
CA THR A 238 -3.00 -17.51 10.24
C THR A 238 -3.50 -17.95 8.85
N TYR A 239 -2.76 -18.81 8.14
CA TYR A 239 -3.11 -19.32 6.81
C TYR A 239 -4.39 -20.16 6.79
N THR A 240 -4.76 -20.81 7.90
CA THR A 240 -5.87 -21.78 7.96
C THR A 240 -7.22 -21.17 8.27
N LYS A 241 -7.32 -19.85 8.50
CA LYS A 241 -8.55 -19.22 9.02
C LYS A 241 -9.11 -18.08 8.16
N ILE A 242 -8.56 -17.80 6.98
CA ILE A 242 -9.12 -16.78 6.09
C ILE A 242 -9.78 -17.53 4.93
N PRO A 243 -11.13 -17.51 4.81
CA PRO A 243 -11.77 -17.98 3.60
C PRO A 243 -11.35 -17.05 2.48
N PHE A 244 -10.69 -17.61 1.46
CA PHE A 244 -10.60 -16.96 0.16
C PHE A 244 -12.04 -16.75 -0.32
N ALA A 245 -12.46 -15.50 -0.41
CA ALA A 245 -13.67 -15.07 -1.10
C ALA A 245 -13.25 -14.46 -2.43
#